data_AF-A0A965YFG1-F1
#
_entry.id   AF-A0A965YFG1-F1
#
_cell.length_a   1.000
_cell.length_b   1.000
_cell.length_c   1.000
_cell.angle_alpha   90.00
_cell.angle_beta   90.00
_cell.angle_gamma   90.00
#
_symmetry.space_group_name_H-M   'P 1'
#
loop_
_entity.id
_entity.type
_entity.pdbx_description
1 polymer ?
#
loop_
_entity_poly.entity_id
_entity_poly.type
_entity_poly.pdbx_seq_one_letter_code
_entity_poly.pdbx_strand_id
1 'polypeptide(L)'
;ITDLQGLDFDVSLTGFDPAEIDDLFKDSLAEGVHDDDFDVASELEKPAITKAGDLWKLGRHRLVCGDSTKAETFDLLMAGAKANLVVTDPPYNVNYEGSAGKIKNDNMAGDAFLQFLLDAFTNTANHMADDASIYVFHADTEGLNFRKAFSEAGFYLSGTCIWKKQSLVLGRSPYQWQHEPVLFGWKKKGKHLWYTGRKESTIWEFDKPKKNGEHPTMKPVALLAYPIMNSSMSNTLVLDPFGGSGSTLVACEQTERSCATIELDEKYCDVIVKRYIELTGSSADVTVQRDGLDYSYEEVSSLEATDG
;
A
#
# COMPACT_ATOMS: atom_id res chain seq x y z
N ILE A 1 15.13 -7.48 33.95
CA ILE A 1 14.31 -8.00 32.83
C ILE A 1 15.09 -7.63 31.58
N THR A 2 16.16 -8.38 31.31
CA THR A 2 17.21 -7.97 30.36
C THR A 2 17.91 -9.18 29.75
N ASP A 3 17.18 -10.29 29.55
CA ASP A 3 17.78 -11.57 29.14
C ASP A 3 16.98 -12.33 28.07
N LEU A 4 16.18 -11.63 27.24
CA LEU A 4 15.34 -12.30 26.23
C LEU A 4 15.30 -11.62 24.85
N GLN A 5 16.19 -10.66 24.57
CA GLN A 5 16.19 -9.94 23.28
C GLN A 5 17.26 -10.41 22.28
N GLY A 6 18.01 -11.48 22.58
CA GLY A 6 19.14 -11.94 21.76
C GLY A 6 19.13 -13.42 21.38
N LEU A 7 18.03 -14.14 21.63
CA LEU A 7 17.91 -15.53 21.18
C LEU A 7 17.16 -15.54 19.85
N ASP A 8 17.91 -15.78 18.79
CA ASP A 8 17.40 -16.21 17.49
C ASP A 8 16.67 -17.55 17.72
N PHE A 9 15.40 -17.47 18.12
CA PHE A 9 14.61 -18.61 18.54
C PHE A 9 14.24 -19.36 17.27
N ASP A 10 14.96 -20.45 17.00
CA ASP A 10 14.64 -21.33 15.87
C ASP A 10 13.25 -21.92 16.10
N VAL A 11 12.27 -21.32 15.42
CA VAL A 11 10.85 -21.65 15.50
C VAL A 11 10.61 -23.12 15.13
N SER A 12 11.51 -23.74 14.36
CA SER A 12 11.44 -25.17 14.04
C SER A 12 11.62 -26.09 15.27
N LEU A 13 12.19 -25.58 16.37
CA LEU A 13 12.33 -26.31 17.64
C LEU A 13 11.03 -26.37 18.46
N THR A 14 10.04 -25.55 18.12
CA THR A 14 8.73 -25.55 18.81
C THR A 14 7.85 -26.72 18.37
N GLY A 15 8.19 -27.37 17.26
CA GLY A 15 7.41 -28.46 16.66
C GLY A 15 6.17 -27.98 15.89
N PHE A 16 5.94 -26.66 15.81
CA PHE A 16 4.87 -26.05 15.03
C PHE A 16 5.39 -25.55 13.69
N ASP A 17 4.56 -25.64 12.65
CA ASP A 17 4.85 -25.00 11.36
C ASP A 17 4.69 -23.47 11.48
N PRO A 18 5.52 -22.63 10.84
CA PRO A 18 5.37 -21.18 10.89
C PRO A 18 3.96 -20.67 10.54
N ALA A 19 3.23 -21.34 9.65
CA ALA A 19 1.86 -20.99 9.33
C ALA A 19 0.88 -21.24 10.50
N GLU A 20 1.11 -22.29 11.31
CA GLU A 20 0.30 -22.57 12.50
C GLU A 20 0.52 -21.52 13.60
N ILE A 21 1.74 -21.00 13.70
CA ILE A 21 2.07 -19.94 14.65
C ILE A 21 1.45 -18.62 14.20
N ASP A 22 1.50 -18.28 12.91
CA ASP A 22 0.85 -17.09 12.37
C ASP A 22 -0.67 -17.13 12.61
N ASP A 23 -1.29 -18.29 12.38
CA ASP A 23 -2.73 -18.52 12.61
C ASP A 23 -3.13 -18.28 14.08
N LEU A 24 -2.27 -18.65 15.03
CA LEU A 24 -2.51 -18.44 16.47
C LEU A 24 -2.59 -16.95 16.86
N PHE A 25 -1.80 -16.09 16.20
CA PHE A 25 -1.77 -14.66 16.49
C PHE A 25 -2.73 -13.85 15.62
N LYS A 26 -3.28 -14.46 14.57
CA LYS A 26 -4.09 -13.79 13.55
C LYS A 26 -5.33 -13.09 14.10
N ASP A 27 -6.08 -13.76 14.99
CA ASP A 27 -7.29 -13.18 15.58
C ASP A 27 -6.96 -11.95 16.44
N SER A 28 -5.88 -12.01 17.23
CA SER A 28 -5.42 -10.87 18.04
C SER A 28 -4.96 -9.70 17.18
N LEU A 29 -4.29 -9.96 16.05
CA LEU A 29 -3.89 -8.91 15.12
C LEU A 29 -5.12 -8.29 14.45
N ALA A 30 -6.07 -9.12 14.01
CA ALA A 30 -7.30 -8.66 13.37
C ALA A 30 -8.16 -7.77 14.29
N GLU A 31 -8.23 -8.07 15.59
CA GLU A 31 -8.89 -7.22 16.59
C GLU A 31 -8.16 -5.88 16.81
N GLY A 32 -6.84 -5.83 16.59
CA GLY A 32 -6.02 -4.63 16.71
C GLY A 32 -6.09 -3.68 15.52
N VAL A 33 -6.61 -4.12 14.38
CA VAL A 33 -6.66 -3.28 13.17
C VAL A 33 -7.76 -2.23 13.27
N HIS A 34 -7.37 -0.97 13.10
CA HIS A 34 -8.27 0.17 13.18
C HIS A 34 -7.84 1.31 12.26
N ASP A 35 -8.80 2.11 11.80
CA ASP A 35 -8.50 3.38 11.15
C ASP A 35 -7.91 4.36 12.18
N ASP A 36 -6.86 5.09 11.78
CA ASP A 36 -6.34 6.24 12.53
C ASP A 36 -7.15 7.52 12.29
N ASP A 37 -6.88 8.53 13.10
CA ASP A 37 -7.51 9.86 13.05
C ASP A 37 -6.60 10.92 12.37
N PHE A 38 -5.62 10.50 11.55
CA PHE A 38 -4.63 11.41 10.95
C PHE A 38 -5.27 12.44 10.00
N ASP A 39 -4.95 13.72 10.18
CA ASP A 39 -5.50 14.83 9.37
C ASP A 39 -4.70 15.03 8.06
N VAL A 40 -5.10 14.28 7.04
CA VAL A 40 -4.49 14.37 5.70
C VAL A 40 -4.67 15.76 5.07
N ALA A 41 -5.78 16.48 5.30
CA ALA A 41 -6.00 17.83 4.73
C ALA A 41 -4.95 18.78 5.22
N SER A 42 -4.89 18.88 6.55
CA SER A 42 -4.03 19.84 7.20
C SER A 42 -2.57 19.61 6.81
N GLU A 43 -2.20 18.34 6.60
CA GLU A 43 -0.86 18.01 6.16
C GLU A 43 -0.61 18.40 4.68
N LEU A 44 -1.56 18.15 3.77
CA LEU A 44 -1.42 18.54 2.36
C LEU A 44 -1.37 20.07 2.14
N GLU A 45 -1.81 20.88 3.10
CA GLU A 45 -1.66 22.34 3.06
C GLU A 45 -0.22 22.82 3.29
N LYS A 46 0.61 22.01 3.94
CA LYS A 46 2.00 22.36 4.28
C LYS A 46 2.93 22.23 3.06
N PRO A 47 4.07 22.95 3.03
CA PRO A 47 5.11 22.72 2.02
C PRO A 47 5.69 21.32 2.17
N ALA A 48 6.12 20.73 1.06
CA ALA A 48 6.71 19.40 1.07
C ALA A 48 8.18 19.47 1.52
N ILE A 49 8.57 18.61 2.46
CA ILE A 49 9.97 18.39 2.86
C ILE A 49 10.61 17.25 2.06
N THR A 50 9.80 16.29 1.60
CA THR A 50 10.24 15.23 0.70
C THR A 50 10.55 15.79 -0.68
N LYS A 51 11.56 15.22 -1.35
CA LYS A 51 11.95 15.52 -2.72
C LYS A 51 11.89 14.27 -3.58
N ALA A 52 11.60 14.44 -4.86
CA ALA A 52 11.70 13.35 -5.83
C ALA A 52 13.08 12.65 -5.76
N GLY A 53 13.06 11.32 -5.69
CA GLY A 53 14.24 10.48 -5.53
C GLY A 53 14.61 10.14 -4.08
N ASP A 54 13.97 10.77 -3.10
CA ASP A 54 14.18 10.44 -1.68
C ASP A 54 13.75 8.99 -1.40
N LEU A 55 14.56 8.30 -0.60
CA LEU A 55 14.22 7.01 0.02
C LEU A 55 14.08 7.21 1.52
N TRP A 56 12.85 7.16 2.01
CA TRP A 56 12.52 7.14 3.42
C TRP A 56 12.59 5.72 3.99
N LYS A 57 13.23 5.58 5.15
CA LYS A 57 13.12 4.41 6.04
C LYS A 57 12.24 4.81 7.21
N LEU A 58 11.15 4.09 7.41
CA LEU A 58 10.14 4.32 8.44
C LEU A 58 10.14 3.09 9.34
N GLY A 59 11.10 3.03 10.25
CA GLY A 59 11.42 1.79 10.97
C GLY A 59 11.71 0.64 10.01
N ARG A 60 10.78 -0.31 9.94
CA ARG A 60 10.82 -1.53 9.10
C ARG A 60 10.16 -1.37 7.72
N HIS A 61 9.62 -0.20 7.41
CA HIS A 61 9.05 0.13 6.11
C HIS A 61 10.00 0.99 5.28
N ARG A 62 9.76 1.01 3.98
CA ARG A 62 10.49 1.84 3.01
C ARG A 62 9.52 2.56 2.11
N LEU A 63 9.78 3.84 1.85
CA LEU A 63 9.01 4.68 0.95
C LEU A 63 9.97 5.36 -0.03
N VAL A 64 9.69 5.29 -1.33
CA VAL A 64 10.40 6.09 -2.34
C VAL A 64 9.46 7.14 -2.91
N CYS A 65 9.91 8.39 -2.93
CA CYS A 65 9.25 9.46 -3.69
C CYS A 65 9.63 9.32 -5.17
N GLY A 66 8.78 8.71 -5.99
CA GLY A 66 9.17 8.36 -7.36
C GLY A 66 8.04 7.87 -8.25
N ASP A 67 8.41 7.53 -9.49
CA ASP A 67 7.48 7.12 -10.54
C ASP A 67 7.46 5.59 -10.67
N SER A 68 6.30 4.99 -10.45
CA SER A 68 6.09 3.54 -10.52
C SER A 68 6.12 2.97 -11.95
N THR A 69 6.19 3.81 -12.98
CA THR A 69 6.49 3.35 -14.35
C THR A 69 7.97 3.07 -14.58
N LYS A 70 8.85 3.43 -13.63
CA LYS A 70 10.31 3.35 -13.77
C LYS A 70 10.88 2.18 -12.98
N ALA A 71 11.75 1.40 -13.61
CA ALA A 71 12.37 0.23 -12.99
C ALA A 71 13.33 0.64 -11.86
N GLU A 72 14.06 1.74 -12.05
CA GLU A 72 15.01 2.29 -11.08
C GLU A 72 14.35 2.67 -9.75
N THR A 73 13.07 3.08 -9.76
CA THR A 73 12.30 3.37 -8.55
C THR A 73 12.11 2.11 -7.70
N PHE A 74 11.79 0.97 -8.35
CA PHE A 74 11.64 -0.31 -7.66
C PHE A 74 12.98 -0.86 -7.21
N ASP A 75 14.03 -0.74 -8.01
CA ASP A 75 15.37 -1.20 -7.65
C ASP A 75 15.85 -0.48 -6.37
N LEU A 76 15.65 0.84 -6.30
CA LEU A 76 15.93 1.66 -5.10
C LEU A 76 15.09 1.20 -3.91
N LEU A 77 13.76 1.11 -4.08
CA LEU A 77 12.83 0.76 -3.02
C LEU A 77 13.07 -0.64 -2.45
N MET A 78 13.31 -1.61 -3.32
CA MET A 78 13.36 -3.03 -2.95
C MET A 78 14.76 -3.46 -2.53
N ALA A 79 15.82 -2.80 -3.00
CA ALA A 79 17.22 -3.17 -2.75
C ALA A 79 17.49 -4.68 -2.90
N GLY A 80 16.95 -5.28 -3.96
CA GLY A 80 17.08 -6.72 -4.24
C GLY A 80 16.10 -7.64 -3.52
N ALA A 81 15.33 -7.16 -2.55
CA ALA A 81 14.26 -7.93 -1.92
C ALA A 81 13.13 -8.25 -2.91
N LYS A 82 12.34 -9.28 -2.61
CA LYS A 82 11.14 -9.65 -3.36
C LYS A 82 9.92 -9.58 -2.44
N ALA A 83 8.85 -8.93 -2.91
CA ALA A 83 7.62 -8.80 -2.15
C ALA A 83 6.89 -10.14 -2.05
N ASN A 84 6.44 -10.49 -0.85
CA ASN A 84 5.63 -11.69 -0.60
C ASN A 84 4.14 -11.46 -0.96
N LEU A 85 3.73 -10.20 -1.06
CA LEU A 85 2.38 -9.79 -1.40
C LEU A 85 2.40 -8.41 -2.06
N VAL A 86 1.48 -8.17 -3.00
CA VAL A 86 1.16 -6.83 -3.48
C VAL A 86 -0.28 -6.49 -3.14
N VAL A 87 -0.49 -5.34 -2.51
CA VAL A 87 -1.82 -4.72 -2.33
C VAL A 87 -1.69 -3.28 -2.76
N THR A 88 -2.44 -2.88 -3.78
CA THR A 88 -2.24 -1.56 -4.37
C THR A 88 -3.51 -0.97 -5.00
N ASP A 89 -3.55 0.36 -5.08
CA ASP A 89 -4.68 1.17 -5.54
C ASP A 89 -4.21 2.22 -6.56
N PRO A 90 -3.92 1.81 -7.82
CA PRO A 90 -3.43 2.73 -8.84
C PRO A 90 -4.47 3.82 -9.18
N PRO A 91 -4.07 4.96 -9.79
CA PRO A 91 -5.01 5.95 -10.32
C PRO A 91 -6.06 5.32 -11.24
N TYR A 92 -7.30 5.82 -11.18
CA TYR A 92 -8.46 5.23 -11.85
C TYR A 92 -8.77 5.87 -13.20
N ASN A 93 -8.03 6.90 -13.60
CA ASN A 93 -8.23 7.67 -14.82
C ASN A 93 -9.62 8.34 -14.93
N VAL A 94 -10.24 8.66 -13.79
CA VAL A 94 -11.61 9.20 -13.73
C VAL A 94 -11.64 10.72 -13.67
N ASN A 95 -10.48 11.37 -13.82
CA ASN A 95 -10.26 12.81 -13.70
C ASN A 95 -10.83 13.35 -12.38
N TYR A 96 -10.38 12.76 -11.27
CA TYR A 96 -10.83 13.14 -9.94
C TYR A 96 -10.45 14.59 -9.60
N GLU A 97 -11.45 15.38 -9.17
CA GLU A 97 -11.28 16.72 -8.64
C GLU A 97 -12.04 16.82 -7.30
N GLY A 98 -11.32 17.03 -6.20
CA GLY A 98 -11.90 17.17 -4.86
C GLY A 98 -11.21 18.24 -4.02
N SER A 99 -11.63 18.39 -2.76
CA SER A 99 -11.03 19.30 -1.77
C SER A 99 -9.55 19.04 -1.54
N ALA A 100 -9.12 17.78 -1.63
CA ALA A 100 -7.72 17.34 -1.54
C ALA A 100 -6.91 17.59 -2.85
N GLY A 101 -7.47 18.29 -3.84
CA GLY A 101 -6.83 18.58 -5.12
C GLY A 101 -7.09 17.54 -6.20
N LYS A 102 -6.22 17.52 -7.22
CA LYS A 102 -6.24 16.57 -8.34
C LYS A 102 -5.29 15.42 -8.06
N ILE A 103 -5.68 14.21 -8.43
CA ILE A 103 -4.78 13.05 -8.40
C ILE A 103 -3.86 13.13 -9.62
N LYS A 104 -2.53 13.06 -9.40
CA LYS A 104 -1.55 13.00 -10.48
C LYS A 104 -1.79 11.72 -11.30
N ASN A 105 -1.65 11.81 -12.63
CA ASN A 105 -1.82 10.68 -13.55
C ASN A 105 -3.24 10.08 -13.62
N ASP A 106 -4.27 10.79 -13.15
CA ASP A 106 -5.67 10.33 -13.15
C ASP A 106 -6.51 10.88 -14.33
N ASN A 107 -5.88 11.37 -15.40
CA ASN A 107 -6.56 11.80 -16.63
C ASN A 107 -5.62 11.74 -17.84
N MET A 108 -5.56 10.58 -18.48
CA MET A 108 -4.76 10.24 -19.64
C MET A 108 -5.66 9.80 -20.80
N ALA A 109 -5.35 10.29 -22.00
CA ALA A 109 -6.13 10.00 -23.20
C ALA A 109 -5.58 8.79 -23.98
N GLY A 110 -6.48 8.06 -24.65
CA GLY A 110 -6.13 6.95 -25.54
C GLY A 110 -5.40 5.81 -24.84
N ASP A 111 -4.41 5.23 -25.51
CA ASP A 111 -3.65 4.07 -25.00
C ASP A 111 -2.64 4.43 -23.90
N ALA A 112 -2.48 5.72 -23.57
CA ALA A 112 -1.50 6.17 -22.57
C ALA A 112 -1.77 5.60 -21.18
N PHE A 113 -3.04 5.51 -20.77
CA PHE A 113 -3.39 4.94 -19.47
C PHE A 113 -3.09 3.44 -19.39
N LEU A 114 -3.37 2.71 -20.46
CA LEU A 114 -3.01 1.29 -20.55
C LEU A 114 -1.50 1.09 -20.45
N GLN A 115 -0.71 1.91 -21.16
CA GLN A 115 0.75 1.82 -21.11
C GLN A 115 1.28 2.14 -19.71
N PHE A 116 0.74 3.18 -19.06
CA PHE A 116 1.07 3.52 -17.67
C PHE A 116 0.85 2.33 -16.72
N LEU A 117 -0.32 1.69 -16.80
CA LEU A 117 -0.63 0.49 -16.00
C LEU A 117 0.30 -0.67 -16.34
N LEU A 118 0.57 -0.89 -17.63
CA LEU A 118 1.44 -1.98 -18.09
C LEU A 118 2.87 -1.82 -17.57
N ASP A 119 3.43 -0.61 -17.64
CA ASP A 119 4.78 -0.32 -17.15
C ASP A 119 4.86 -0.59 -15.64
N ALA A 120 3.91 -0.05 -14.87
CA ALA A 120 3.88 -0.23 -13.42
C ALA A 120 3.67 -1.70 -13.02
N PHE A 121 2.74 -2.42 -13.67
CA PHE A 121 2.49 -3.83 -13.38
C PHE A 121 3.64 -4.74 -13.80
N THR A 122 4.36 -4.40 -14.88
CA THR A 122 5.57 -5.12 -15.28
C THR A 122 6.67 -4.96 -14.25
N ASN A 123 6.93 -3.74 -13.77
CA ASN A 123 7.90 -3.51 -12.70
C ASN A 123 7.49 -4.23 -11.41
N THR A 124 6.20 -4.20 -11.07
CA THR A 124 5.64 -4.93 -9.93
C THR A 124 5.89 -6.44 -10.06
N ALA A 125 5.56 -7.05 -11.21
CA ALA A 125 5.78 -8.47 -11.46
C ALA A 125 7.26 -8.87 -11.32
N ASN A 126 8.17 -8.01 -11.75
CA ASN A 126 9.62 -8.24 -11.64
C ASN A 126 10.11 -8.22 -10.18
N HIS A 127 9.41 -7.54 -9.28
CA HIS A 127 9.80 -7.38 -7.86
C HIS A 127 8.99 -8.23 -6.87
N MET A 128 8.04 -9.02 -7.35
CA MET A 128 7.32 -10.00 -6.53
C MET A 128 8.09 -11.31 -6.41
N ALA A 129 7.90 -12.04 -5.31
CA ALA A 129 8.24 -13.44 -5.21
C ALA A 129 7.37 -14.28 -6.17
N ASP A 130 7.83 -15.47 -6.54
CA ASP A 130 7.11 -16.32 -7.51
C ASP A 130 5.87 -17.00 -6.91
N ASP A 131 5.71 -16.94 -5.59
CA ASP A 131 4.56 -17.47 -4.86
C ASP A 131 3.69 -16.39 -4.20
N ALA A 132 3.94 -15.12 -4.55
CA ALA A 132 3.20 -13.97 -4.07
C ALA A 132 1.87 -13.77 -4.82
N SER A 133 0.85 -13.38 -4.05
CA SER A 133 -0.42 -12.87 -4.56
C SER A 133 -0.34 -11.38 -4.90
N ILE A 134 -1.25 -10.90 -5.73
CA ILE A 134 -1.46 -9.47 -6.01
C ILE A 134 -2.95 -9.13 -5.93
N TYR A 135 -3.23 -7.98 -5.29
CA TYR A 135 -4.54 -7.35 -5.19
C TYR A 135 -4.48 -5.94 -5.78
N VAL A 136 -5.33 -5.65 -6.77
CA VAL A 136 -5.36 -4.35 -7.46
C VAL A 136 -6.77 -3.76 -7.40
N PHE A 137 -6.94 -2.71 -6.60
CA PHE A 137 -8.15 -1.90 -6.60
C PHE A 137 -8.24 -1.12 -7.92
N HIS A 138 -9.43 -0.97 -8.48
CA HIS A 138 -9.63 -0.24 -9.74
C HIS A 138 -11.04 0.33 -9.88
N ALA A 139 -11.22 1.30 -10.78
CA ALA A 139 -12.54 1.70 -11.26
C ALA A 139 -13.08 0.68 -12.27
N ASP A 140 -14.35 0.28 -12.11
CA ASP A 140 -15.01 -0.64 -13.02
C ASP A 140 -15.11 -0.09 -14.45
N THR A 141 -15.24 1.24 -14.60
CA THR A 141 -15.25 1.93 -15.90
C THR A 141 -13.96 1.76 -16.69
N GLU A 142 -12.83 1.58 -16.01
CA GLU A 142 -11.52 1.31 -16.62
C GLU A 142 -11.12 -0.17 -16.54
N GLY A 143 -12.06 -1.05 -16.16
CA GLY A 143 -11.78 -2.47 -15.94
C GLY A 143 -11.15 -3.18 -17.14
N LEU A 144 -11.41 -2.74 -18.37
CA LEU A 144 -10.76 -3.27 -19.57
C LEU A 144 -9.24 -2.98 -19.56
N ASN A 145 -8.84 -1.74 -19.28
CA ASN A 145 -7.44 -1.33 -19.28
C ASN A 145 -6.66 -2.02 -18.16
N PHE A 146 -7.23 -2.06 -16.95
CA PHE A 146 -6.65 -2.78 -15.81
C PHE A 146 -6.44 -4.27 -16.11
N ARG A 147 -7.47 -4.96 -16.63
CA ARG A 147 -7.36 -6.41 -16.92
C ARG A 147 -6.38 -6.72 -18.04
N LYS A 148 -6.33 -5.86 -19.07
CA LYS A 148 -5.40 -5.99 -20.18
C LYS A 148 -3.96 -5.82 -19.70
N ALA A 149 -3.65 -4.71 -19.02
CA ALA A 149 -2.33 -4.48 -18.43
C ALA A 149 -1.92 -5.62 -17.47
N PHE A 150 -2.84 -6.07 -16.61
CA PHE A 150 -2.59 -7.15 -15.64
C PHE A 150 -2.18 -8.46 -16.35
N SER A 151 -2.92 -8.85 -17.39
CA SER A 151 -2.59 -10.05 -18.17
C SER A 151 -1.28 -9.89 -18.96
N GLU A 152 -1.06 -8.73 -19.59
CA GLU A 152 0.12 -8.46 -20.40
C GLU A 152 1.40 -8.36 -19.57
N ALA A 153 1.33 -7.83 -18.34
CA ALA A 153 2.42 -7.83 -17.36
C ALA A 153 2.78 -9.24 -16.83
N GLY A 154 2.04 -10.27 -17.23
CA GLY A 154 2.34 -11.67 -16.92
C GLY A 154 1.62 -12.23 -15.70
N PHE A 155 0.55 -11.57 -15.23
CA PHE A 155 -0.28 -12.09 -14.14
C PHE A 155 -1.42 -12.98 -14.64
N TYR A 156 -1.68 -14.05 -13.89
CA TYR A 156 -2.88 -14.85 -13.98
C TYR A 156 -3.97 -14.20 -13.13
N LEU A 157 -5.09 -13.83 -13.75
CA LEU A 157 -6.26 -13.31 -13.07
C LEU A 157 -7.10 -14.48 -12.54
N SER A 158 -7.07 -14.69 -11.23
CA SER A 158 -7.87 -15.72 -10.59
C SER A 158 -9.33 -15.31 -10.43
N GLY A 159 -9.57 -14.03 -10.18
CA GLY A 159 -10.92 -13.54 -9.94
C GLY A 159 -10.96 -12.04 -9.69
N THR A 160 -12.15 -11.55 -9.37
CA THR A 160 -12.35 -10.17 -8.94
C THR A 160 -13.20 -10.19 -7.68
N CYS A 161 -12.63 -9.65 -6.62
CA CYS A 161 -13.33 -9.38 -5.38
C CYS A 161 -14.03 -8.01 -5.49
N ILE A 162 -15.03 -7.79 -4.66
CA ILE A 162 -15.85 -6.59 -4.64
C ILE A 162 -15.86 -6.06 -3.22
N TRP A 163 -15.25 -4.90 -3.01
CA TRP A 163 -15.47 -4.14 -1.79
C TRP A 163 -16.86 -3.50 -1.87
N LYS A 164 -17.80 -4.01 -1.06
CA LYS A 164 -19.14 -3.45 -0.87
C LYS A 164 -19.11 -2.43 0.26
N LYS A 165 -19.54 -1.21 -0.06
CA LYS A 165 -19.63 -0.07 0.87
C LYS A 165 -20.98 -0.07 1.59
N GLN A 166 -21.02 0.47 2.80
CA GLN A 166 -22.24 0.63 3.59
C GLN A 166 -23.24 1.61 2.96
N SER A 167 -22.77 2.56 2.14
CA SER A 167 -23.59 3.59 1.51
C SER A 167 -23.16 3.89 0.08
N LEU A 168 -24.15 4.30 -0.73
CA LEU A 168 -23.97 4.74 -2.11
C LEU A 168 -23.07 5.99 -2.17
N VAL A 169 -22.29 6.11 -3.23
CA VAL A 169 -21.59 7.32 -3.66
C VAL A 169 -22.41 7.92 -4.79
N LEU A 170 -22.92 9.14 -4.56
CA LEU A 170 -23.74 9.84 -5.54
C LEU A 170 -22.87 10.37 -6.69
N GLY A 171 -23.26 10.07 -7.91
CA GLY A 171 -22.66 10.54 -9.15
C GLY A 171 -23.72 10.90 -10.18
N ARG A 172 -23.26 11.27 -11.38
CA ARG A 172 -24.13 11.71 -12.49
C ARG A 172 -24.83 10.55 -13.22
N SER A 173 -24.40 9.31 -12.97
CA SER A 173 -24.98 8.10 -13.55
C SER A 173 -26.36 7.80 -12.94
N PRO A 174 -27.29 7.17 -13.68
CA PRO A 174 -28.52 6.62 -13.10
C PRO A 174 -28.27 5.56 -12.02
N TYR A 175 -27.17 4.80 -12.14
CA TYR A 175 -26.71 3.85 -11.14
C TYR A 175 -25.65 4.48 -10.25
N GLN A 176 -25.90 4.50 -8.94
CA GLN A 176 -24.99 5.02 -7.94
C GLN A 176 -24.00 3.95 -7.50
N TRP A 177 -22.73 4.30 -7.37
CA TRP A 177 -21.69 3.34 -7.00
C TRP A 177 -21.83 2.94 -5.54
N GLN A 178 -21.88 1.65 -5.24
CA GLN A 178 -21.83 1.13 -3.86
C GLN A 178 -20.67 0.16 -3.65
N HIS A 179 -19.77 0.05 -4.62
CA HIS A 179 -18.69 -0.89 -4.56
C HIS A 179 -17.46 -0.43 -5.34
N GLU A 180 -16.35 -1.09 -5.06
CA GLU A 180 -15.12 -1.03 -5.86
C GLU A 180 -14.63 -2.44 -6.15
N PRO A 181 -14.29 -2.76 -7.42
CA PRO A 181 -13.73 -4.05 -7.77
C PRO A 181 -12.22 -4.13 -7.43
N VAL A 182 -11.77 -5.33 -7.08
CA VAL A 182 -10.38 -5.65 -6.73
C VAL A 182 -9.95 -6.86 -7.54
N LEU A 183 -8.99 -6.71 -8.44
CA LEU A 183 -8.39 -7.83 -9.14
C LEU A 183 -7.61 -8.69 -8.15
N PHE A 184 -7.77 -10.00 -8.21
CA PHE A 184 -6.98 -10.96 -7.44
C PHE A 184 -6.29 -11.95 -8.38
N GLY A 185 -4.99 -12.13 -8.19
CA GLY A 185 -4.19 -13.03 -9.01
C GLY A 185 -2.78 -13.24 -8.48
N TRP A 186 -1.93 -13.82 -9.33
CA TRP A 186 -0.51 -14.08 -9.08
C TRP A 186 0.22 -14.21 -10.43
N LYS A 187 1.54 -14.42 -10.45
CA LYS A 187 2.28 -14.57 -11.72
C LYS A 187 1.81 -15.82 -12.49
N LYS A 188 1.69 -15.76 -13.82
CA LYS A 188 1.26 -16.91 -14.66
C LYS A 188 2.11 -18.17 -14.48
N LYS A 189 3.40 -18.01 -14.21
CA LYS A 189 4.35 -19.12 -13.96
C LYS A 189 4.58 -19.40 -12.47
N GLY A 190 3.90 -18.64 -11.61
CA GLY A 190 4.03 -18.73 -10.17
C GLY A 190 2.92 -19.56 -9.54
N LYS A 191 2.87 -19.50 -8.21
CA LYS A 191 1.78 -20.00 -7.38
C LYS A 191 1.27 -18.84 -6.50
N HIS A 192 0.26 -19.12 -5.69
CA HIS A 192 -0.15 -18.21 -4.63
C HIS A 192 -0.12 -18.94 -3.30
N LEU A 193 0.27 -18.25 -2.24
CA LEU A 193 0.13 -18.73 -0.87
C LEU A 193 -1.13 -18.15 -0.25
N TRP A 194 -1.76 -18.94 0.63
CA TRP A 194 -3.05 -18.64 1.24
C TRP A 194 -3.02 -19.12 2.69
N TYR A 195 -3.16 -18.17 3.61
CA TYR A 195 -2.97 -18.36 5.05
C TYR A 195 -4.28 -18.17 5.81
N THR A 196 -5.40 -18.53 5.19
CA THR A 196 -6.72 -18.44 5.82
C THR A 196 -7.61 -19.62 5.41
N GLY A 197 -8.81 -19.66 5.96
CA GLY A 197 -9.78 -20.72 5.75
C GLY A 197 -10.42 -20.72 4.35
N ARG A 198 -11.48 -21.53 4.23
CA ARG A 198 -12.27 -21.70 3.00
C ARG A 198 -13.60 -20.91 3.00
N LYS A 199 -13.78 -19.99 3.94
CA LYS A 199 -15.02 -19.21 4.10
C LYS A 199 -14.96 -17.85 3.38
N GLU A 200 -13.78 -17.51 2.86
CA GLU A 200 -13.50 -16.19 2.34
C GLU A 200 -14.21 -16.04 0.99
N SER A 201 -15.03 -14.99 0.88
CA SER A 201 -15.88 -14.77 -0.28
C SER A 201 -15.33 -13.63 -1.14
N THR A 202 -15.84 -13.54 -2.37
CA THR A 202 -15.50 -12.43 -3.28
C THR A 202 -16.19 -11.12 -2.90
N ILE A 203 -17.11 -11.10 -1.93
CA ILE A 203 -17.75 -9.87 -1.44
C ILE A 203 -17.15 -9.51 -0.09
N TRP A 204 -16.57 -8.31 0.00
CA TRP A 204 -15.93 -7.78 1.19
C TRP A 204 -16.74 -6.60 1.70
N GLU A 205 -17.30 -6.71 2.90
CA GLU A 205 -18.12 -5.66 3.50
C GLU A 205 -17.29 -4.88 4.53
N PHE A 206 -16.84 -3.69 4.13
CA PHE A 206 -16.08 -2.78 4.98
C PHE A 206 -16.66 -1.38 4.84
N ASP A 207 -16.89 -0.72 5.97
CA ASP A 207 -17.41 0.65 5.99
C ASP A 207 -16.34 1.63 5.51
N LYS A 208 -16.75 2.65 4.75
CA LYS A 208 -15.89 3.82 4.52
C LYS A 208 -15.56 4.52 5.85
N PRO A 209 -14.37 5.15 6.01
CA PRO A 209 -14.00 5.82 7.25
C PRO A 209 -14.99 6.93 7.60
N LYS A 210 -15.35 7.06 8.88
CA LYS A 210 -16.43 7.97 9.34
C LYS A 210 -16.07 9.46 9.33
N LYS A 211 -14.78 9.81 9.42
CA LYS A 211 -14.27 11.19 9.55
C LYS A 211 -13.64 11.78 8.27
N ASN A 212 -13.94 11.22 7.10
CA ASN A 212 -13.37 11.72 5.84
C ASN A 212 -14.31 12.68 5.09
N GLY A 213 -14.87 13.68 5.79
CA GLY A 213 -15.71 14.71 5.16
C GLY A 213 -15.00 15.46 4.03
N GLU A 214 -13.65 15.52 4.08
CA GLU A 214 -12.83 16.33 3.17
C GLU A 214 -11.70 15.53 2.46
N HIS A 215 -11.50 14.23 2.77
CA HIS A 215 -10.51 13.34 2.12
C HIS A 215 -11.15 12.14 1.41
N PRO A 216 -11.50 12.28 0.13
CA PRO A 216 -12.42 11.40 -0.57
C PRO A 216 -11.86 10.02 -0.97
N THR A 217 -10.55 9.75 -0.79
CA THR A 217 -9.87 8.61 -1.45
C THR A 217 -9.13 7.66 -0.52
N MET A 218 -9.09 7.89 0.80
CA MET A 218 -8.41 6.98 1.72
C MET A 218 -9.18 5.67 1.89
N LYS A 219 -8.54 4.54 1.56
CA LYS A 219 -9.07 3.20 1.81
C LYS A 219 -9.07 2.90 3.33
N PRO A 220 -10.11 2.25 3.88
CA PRO A 220 -10.10 1.79 5.27
C PRO A 220 -8.91 0.86 5.56
N VAL A 221 -8.27 1.01 6.71
CA VAL A 221 -7.12 0.17 7.11
C VAL A 221 -7.54 -1.30 7.21
N ALA A 222 -8.72 -1.56 7.80
CA ALA A 222 -9.28 -2.91 7.93
C ALA A 222 -9.53 -3.60 6.57
N LEU A 223 -9.91 -2.82 5.55
CA LEU A 223 -10.11 -3.34 4.19
C LEU A 223 -8.79 -3.82 3.58
N LEU A 224 -7.69 -3.10 3.81
CA LEU A 224 -6.38 -3.46 3.28
C LEU A 224 -5.70 -4.56 4.10
N ALA A 225 -5.90 -4.57 5.41
CA ALA A 225 -5.41 -5.63 6.30
C ALA A 225 -6.00 -7.00 5.96
N TYR A 226 -7.24 -7.06 5.46
CA TYR A 226 -7.91 -8.30 5.10
C TYR A 226 -7.15 -9.15 4.05
N PRO A 227 -6.85 -8.66 2.83
CA PRO A 227 -6.03 -9.40 1.87
C PRO A 227 -4.58 -9.60 2.36
N ILE A 228 -4.04 -8.68 3.18
CA ILE A 228 -2.71 -8.83 3.79
C ILE A 228 -2.65 -10.09 4.65
N MET A 229 -3.57 -10.24 5.61
CA MET A 229 -3.63 -11.40 6.49
C MET A 229 -4.06 -12.69 5.79
N ASN A 230 -4.71 -12.61 4.63
CA ASN A 230 -5.12 -13.79 3.87
C ASN A 230 -3.99 -14.38 3.01
N SER A 231 -3.10 -13.54 2.50
CA SER A 231 -2.08 -13.92 1.51
C SER A 231 -0.63 -13.68 1.98
N SER A 232 -0.42 -13.34 3.25
CA SER A 232 0.93 -13.16 3.81
C SER A 232 0.99 -13.54 5.29
N MET A 233 2.17 -13.95 5.75
CA MET A 233 2.47 -14.15 7.17
C MET A 233 3.04 -12.86 7.78
N SER A 234 3.05 -12.75 9.10
CA SER A 234 3.82 -11.70 9.78
C SER A 234 5.31 -11.73 9.39
N ASN A 235 5.96 -10.57 9.51
CA ASN A 235 7.33 -10.29 9.10
C ASN A 235 7.63 -10.43 7.60
N THR A 236 6.60 -10.63 6.77
CA THR A 236 6.76 -10.61 5.31
C THR A 236 6.72 -9.19 4.74
N LEU A 237 7.17 -9.04 3.49
CA LEU A 237 7.20 -7.77 2.78
C LEU A 237 5.99 -7.61 1.86
N VAL A 238 5.20 -6.58 2.09
CA VAL A 238 4.11 -6.13 1.23
C VAL A 238 4.60 -4.97 0.36
N LEU A 239 4.30 -5.01 -0.94
CA LEU A 239 4.63 -3.95 -1.89
C LEU A 239 3.35 -3.20 -2.31
N ASP A 240 3.42 -1.87 -2.24
CA ASP A 240 2.40 -0.95 -2.73
C ASP A 240 3.01 0.11 -3.67
N PRO A 241 2.94 -0.08 -4.99
CA PRO A 241 3.48 0.90 -5.94
C PRO A 241 2.69 2.22 -6.02
N PHE A 242 1.60 2.40 -5.27
CA PHE A 242 0.76 3.60 -5.31
C PHE A 242 0.30 3.97 -3.90
N GLY A 243 1.22 4.49 -3.10
CA GLY A 243 1.07 4.65 -1.66
C GLY A 243 -0.06 5.58 -1.22
N GLY A 244 -0.36 6.63 -1.99
CA GLY A 244 -1.41 7.60 -1.67
C GLY A 244 -1.22 8.17 -0.26
N SER A 245 -2.24 8.02 0.60
CA SER A 245 -2.16 8.46 2.00
C SER A 245 -1.49 7.46 2.95
N GLY A 246 -0.92 6.36 2.46
CA GLY A 246 -0.15 5.40 3.26
C GLY A 246 -0.97 4.34 3.97
N SER A 247 -2.22 4.12 3.58
CA SER A 247 -3.11 3.19 4.30
C SER A 247 -2.62 1.74 4.26
N THR A 248 -1.95 1.33 3.18
CA THR A 248 -1.30 0.01 3.11
C THR A 248 -0.16 -0.10 4.10
N LEU A 249 0.65 0.96 4.27
CA LEU A 249 1.74 1.00 5.25
C LEU A 249 1.19 0.90 6.68
N VAL A 250 0.14 1.66 7.00
CA VAL A 250 -0.54 1.60 8.32
C VAL A 250 -1.09 0.20 8.58
N ALA A 251 -1.75 -0.42 7.59
CA ALA A 251 -2.24 -1.79 7.72
C ALA A 251 -1.09 -2.78 7.94
N CYS A 252 0.03 -2.62 7.25
CA CYS A 252 1.23 -3.45 7.45
C CYS A 252 1.82 -3.27 8.86
N GLU A 253 1.91 -2.03 9.34
CA GLU A 253 2.43 -1.74 10.69
C GLU A 253 1.55 -2.43 11.75
N GLN A 254 0.24 -2.21 11.73
CA GLN A 254 -0.71 -2.79 12.69
C GLN A 254 -0.84 -4.32 12.59
N THR A 255 -0.43 -4.92 11.47
CA THR A 255 -0.48 -6.38 11.26
C THR A 255 0.89 -7.02 11.30
N GLU A 256 1.95 -6.35 11.77
CA GLU A 256 3.28 -6.97 11.83
C GLU A 256 3.80 -7.44 10.44
N ARG A 257 3.48 -6.72 9.35
CA ARG A 257 4.17 -6.84 8.03
C ARG A 257 5.04 -5.61 7.69
N SER A 258 6.12 -5.79 6.94
CA SER A 258 6.88 -4.66 6.38
C SER A 258 6.20 -4.16 5.11
N CYS A 259 6.32 -2.86 4.83
CA CYS A 259 5.75 -2.23 3.63
C CYS A 259 6.88 -1.58 2.83
N ALA A 260 6.91 -1.86 1.53
CA ALA A 260 7.69 -1.14 0.54
C ALA A 260 6.71 -0.38 -0.35
N THR A 261 6.71 0.95 -0.29
CA THR A 261 5.73 1.77 -1.02
C THR A 261 6.40 2.80 -1.93
N ILE A 262 5.75 3.11 -3.04
CA ILE A 262 6.14 4.21 -3.95
C ILE A 262 5.02 5.24 -3.93
N GLU A 263 5.35 6.52 -3.82
CA GLU A 263 4.42 7.62 -4.00
C GLU A 263 5.06 8.70 -4.89
N LEU A 264 4.29 9.24 -5.83
CA LEU A 264 4.80 10.18 -6.82
C LEU A 264 4.79 11.62 -6.30
N ASP A 265 3.82 11.97 -5.47
CA ASP A 265 3.66 13.30 -4.93
C ASP A 265 4.42 13.49 -3.63
N GLU A 266 5.35 14.45 -3.63
CA GLU A 266 6.17 14.82 -2.47
C GLU A 266 5.33 15.12 -1.22
N LYS A 267 4.15 15.77 -1.36
CA LYS A 267 3.28 16.06 -0.21
C LYS A 267 2.60 14.80 0.31
N TYR A 268 2.22 13.87 -0.56
CA TYR A 268 1.67 12.59 -0.11
C TYR A 268 2.75 11.71 0.52
N CYS A 269 4.00 11.79 0.07
CA CYS A 269 5.11 11.16 0.79
C CYS A 269 5.22 11.70 2.22
N ASP A 270 5.14 13.01 2.42
CA ASP A 270 5.16 13.61 3.76
C ASP A 270 3.96 13.18 4.62
N VAL A 271 2.77 13.06 4.02
CA VAL A 271 1.59 12.47 4.67
C VAL A 271 1.92 11.07 5.19
N ILE A 272 2.51 10.21 4.36
CA ILE A 272 2.88 8.83 4.76
C ILE A 272 3.88 8.86 5.93
N VAL A 273 4.94 9.67 5.82
CA VAL A 273 5.99 9.78 6.84
C VAL A 273 5.41 10.26 8.17
N LYS A 274 4.61 11.34 8.16
CA LYS A 274 4.05 11.93 9.39
C LYS A 274 2.94 11.08 9.99
N ARG A 275 2.13 10.42 9.16
CA ARG A 275 1.13 9.45 9.62
C ARG A 275 1.78 8.27 10.33
N TYR A 276 2.92 7.78 9.81
CA TYR A 276 3.71 6.75 10.50
C TYR A 276 4.28 7.24 11.84
N ILE A 277 4.84 8.46 11.88
CA ILE A 277 5.38 9.06 13.13
C ILE A 277 4.28 9.20 14.18
N GLU A 278 3.08 9.65 13.79
CA GLU A 278 1.94 9.77 14.71
C GLU A 278 1.48 8.40 15.22
N LEU A 279 1.39 7.40 14.33
CA LEU A 279 1.02 6.03 14.68
C LEU A 279 1.98 5.38 15.68
N THR A 280 3.29 5.57 15.49
CA THR A 280 4.34 4.97 16.33
C THR A 280 4.74 5.84 17.52
N GLY A 281 4.34 7.11 17.53
CA GLY A 281 4.64 8.09 18.57
C GLY A 281 6.09 8.58 18.59
N SER A 282 6.89 8.29 17.56
CA SER A 282 8.31 8.68 17.51
C SER A 282 8.85 8.82 16.09
N SER A 283 9.75 9.79 15.90
CA SER A 283 10.56 9.97 14.69
C SER A 283 11.95 9.33 14.78
N ALA A 284 12.28 8.66 15.89
CA ALA A 284 13.64 8.19 16.19
C ALA A 284 14.20 7.23 15.12
N ASP A 285 13.35 6.36 14.57
CA ASP A 285 13.71 5.39 13.54
C ASP A 285 13.30 5.85 12.12
N VAL A 286 13.11 7.16 11.93
CA VAL A 286 12.76 7.76 10.64
C VAL A 286 13.96 8.48 10.05
N THR A 287 14.39 8.01 8.89
CA THR A 287 15.52 8.60 8.14
C THR A 287 15.19 8.72 6.66
N VAL A 288 15.84 9.65 5.97
CA VAL A 288 15.78 9.80 4.52
C VAL A 288 17.17 9.72 3.93
N GLN A 289 17.31 8.92 2.87
CA GLN A 289 18.47 8.95 2.01
C GLN A 289 18.19 9.92 0.84
N ARG A 290 19.03 10.95 0.71
CA ARG A 290 18.96 11.99 -0.32
C ARG A 290 20.35 12.27 -0.86
N ASP A 291 20.51 12.19 -2.19
CA ASP A 291 21.80 12.43 -2.87
C ASP A 291 22.97 11.60 -2.32
N GLY A 292 22.69 10.38 -1.83
CA GLY A 292 23.68 9.47 -1.25
C GLY A 292 24.08 9.79 0.19
N LEU A 293 23.43 10.77 0.82
CA LEU A 293 23.58 11.11 2.23
C LEU A 293 22.35 10.64 3.02
N ASP A 294 22.55 10.22 4.26
CA ASP A 294 21.48 9.84 5.18
C ASP A 294 21.22 10.98 6.17
N TYR A 295 19.95 11.35 6.34
CA TYR A 295 19.48 12.36 7.28
C TYR A 295 18.42 11.76 8.20
N SER A 296 18.41 12.14 9.47
CA SER A 296 17.26 11.91 10.35
C SER A 296 16.09 12.81 9.96
N TYR A 297 14.86 12.41 10.32
CA TYR A 297 13.67 13.24 10.11
C TYR A 297 13.83 14.65 10.68
N GLU A 298 14.41 14.79 11.88
CA GLU A 298 14.58 16.09 12.54
C GLU A 298 15.58 17.00 11.81
N GLU A 299 16.60 16.44 11.16
CA GLU A 299 17.54 17.22 10.36
C GLU A 299 16.85 17.81 9.12
N VAL A 300 16.05 17.02 8.40
CA VAL A 300 15.33 17.55 7.23
C VAL A 300 14.14 18.44 7.59
N SER A 301 13.48 18.21 8.72
CA SER A 301 12.37 19.06 9.18
C SER A 301 12.85 20.43 9.68
N SER A 302 14.04 20.50 10.30
CA SER A 302 14.59 21.73 10.85
C SER A 302 15.24 22.64 9.80
N LEU A 303 15.82 22.08 8.74
CA LEU A 303 16.42 22.85 7.63
C LEU A 303 15.39 23.74 6.90
N GLU A 304 14.16 23.27 6.76
CA GLU A 304 13.07 24.02 6.12
C GLU A 304 12.49 25.12 7.03
N ALA A 305 12.60 24.98 8.36
CA ALA A 305 12.15 26.00 9.32
C ALA A 305 13.06 27.24 9.35
N THR A 306 14.28 27.16 8.80
CA THR A 306 15.25 28.26 8.76
C THR A 306 15.28 29.04 7.44
N ASP A 307 14.68 28.51 6.37
CA ASP A 307 14.63 29.13 5.04
C ASP A 307 13.28 29.79 4.70
N GLY A 308 12.37 29.88 5.69
CA GLY A 308 11.03 30.50 5.59
C GLY A 308 10.91 31.91 6.17
#